data_AF-A0A1D1XKT5-F1
#
_entry.id   AF-A0A1D1XKT5-F1
#
_cell.length_a   1.000
_cell.length_b   1.000
_cell.length_c   1.000
_cell.angle_alpha   90.00
_cell.angle_beta   90.00
_cell.angle_gamma   90.00
#
_symmetry.space_group_name_H-M   'P 1'
#
loop_
_entity.id
_entity.type
_entity.pdbx_description
1 polymer ?
#
loop_
_entity_poly.entity_id
_entity_poly.type
_entity_poly.pdbx_seq_one_letter_code
_entity_poly.pdbx_strand_id
1 'polypeptide(L)'
;KSDVYSFGVVLLELVTGKRAVDASFGEDRDIVRWVADTIAASYGDNNGKSADHLKPLVDPRLSPSSEEYEAMVRVLNVGLLCTSAFPMNRPPMRKVVELLKDRRDMGFVVPPAQW
;
A
#
# COMPACT_ATOMS: atom_id res chain seq x y z
N LYS A 1 -15.87 4.89 -8.62
CA LYS A 1 -14.39 5.03 -8.74
C LYS A 1 -13.81 5.83 -7.60
N SER A 2 -14.50 6.88 -7.12
CA SER A 2 -14.16 7.55 -5.87
C SER A 2 -14.28 6.60 -4.67
N ASP A 3 -15.32 5.75 -4.60
CA ASP A 3 -15.45 4.77 -3.50
C ASP A 3 -14.28 3.79 -3.43
N VAL A 4 -13.75 3.38 -4.59
CA VAL A 4 -12.56 2.52 -4.66
C VAL A 4 -11.34 3.24 -4.09
N TYR A 5 -11.17 4.52 -4.41
CA TYR A 5 -10.07 5.33 -3.85
C TYR A 5 -10.20 5.46 -2.34
N SER A 6 -11.38 5.84 -1.84
CA SER A 6 -11.64 5.96 -0.40
C SER A 6 -11.44 4.63 0.33
N PHE A 7 -11.84 3.51 -0.27
CA PHE A 7 -11.55 2.18 0.27
C PHE A 7 -10.03 1.91 0.31
N GLY A 8 -9.31 2.26 -0.75
CA GLY A 8 -7.85 2.16 -0.80
C GLY A 8 -7.16 2.94 0.32
N VAL A 9 -7.62 4.16 0.60
CA VAL A 9 -7.13 4.96 1.74
C VAL A 9 -7.32 4.21 3.05
N VAL A 10 -8.50 3.66 3.30
CA VAL A 10 -8.77 2.87 4.53
C VAL A 10 -7.85 1.65 4.62
N LEU A 11 -7.56 0.97 3.51
CA LEU A 11 -6.59 -0.14 3.53
C LEU A 11 -5.19 0.31 3.96
N LEU A 12 -4.75 1.48 3.49
CA LEU A 12 -3.46 2.05 3.89
C LEU A 12 -3.46 2.44 5.37
N GLU A 13 -4.55 3.01 5.88
CA GLU A 13 -4.70 3.33 7.31
C GLU A 13 -4.62 2.07 8.18
N LEU A 14 -5.25 0.97 7.75
CA LEU A 14 -5.26 -0.30 8.48
C LEU A 14 -3.85 -0.93 8.57
N VAL A 15 -3.08 -0.90 7.49
CA VAL A 15 -1.73 -1.50 7.47
C VAL A 15 -0.73 -0.65 8.26
N THR A 16 -0.82 0.67 8.14
CA THR A 16 0.16 1.62 8.69
C THR A 16 -0.16 2.06 10.11
N GLY A 17 -1.42 1.92 10.54
CA GLY A 17 -1.90 2.46 11.81
C GLY A 17 -1.97 3.98 11.86
N LYS A 18 -1.77 4.66 10.72
CA LYS A 18 -1.78 6.12 10.59
C LYS A 18 -3.10 6.61 10.00
N ARG A 19 -3.44 7.87 10.28
CA ARG A 19 -4.62 8.52 9.69
C ARG A 19 -4.33 8.92 8.23
N ALA A 20 -5.38 9.05 7.42
CA ALA A 20 -5.28 9.49 6.04
C ALA A 20 -4.55 10.84 5.88
N VAL A 21 -4.69 11.73 6.87
CA VAL A 21 -3.93 12.98 7.02
C VAL A 21 -3.31 12.99 8.41
N ASP A 22 -1.99 13.07 8.48
CA ASP A 22 -1.22 13.00 9.72
C ASP A 22 -0.04 13.99 9.66
N ALA A 23 0.20 14.71 10.76
CA ALA A 23 1.27 15.70 10.82
C ALA A 23 2.66 15.08 10.60
N SER A 24 2.83 13.77 10.86
CA SER A 24 4.09 13.05 10.64
C SER A 24 4.47 12.89 9.16
N PHE A 25 3.56 13.15 8.22
CA PHE A 25 3.84 13.09 6.78
C PHE A 25 4.57 14.35 6.26
N GLY A 26 4.59 15.43 7.03
CA GLY A 26 5.01 16.76 6.59
C GLY A 26 3.88 17.52 5.89
N GLU A 27 4.18 18.75 5.49
CA GLU A 27 3.18 19.65 4.89
C GLU A 27 2.65 19.10 3.56
N ASP A 28 1.34 19.27 3.34
CA ASP A 28 0.61 18.90 2.11
C ASP A 28 0.78 17.46 1.63
N ARG A 29 1.05 16.52 2.54
CA ARG A 29 1.10 15.08 2.23
C ARG A 29 -0.01 14.30 2.92
N ASP A 30 -0.72 13.52 2.13
CA ASP A 30 -1.62 12.48 2.62
C ASP A 30 -0.90 11.13 2.75
N ILE A 31 -1.62 10.15 3.30
CA ILE A 31 -1.11 8.79 3.48
C ILE A 31 -0.69 8.13 2.15
N VAL A 32 -1.36 8.45 1.04
CA VAL A 32 -1.07 7.84 -0.27
C VAL A 32 0.31 8.27 -0.73
N ARG A 33 0.56 9.60 -0.69
CA ARG A 33 1.84 10.18 -1.08
C ARG A 33 2.96 9.76 -0.13
N TRP A 34 2.71 9.74 1.17
CA TRP A 34 3.70 9.29 2.15
C TRP A 34 4.11 7.83 1.95
N VAL A 35 3.15 6.92 1.73
CA VAL A 35 3.45 5.50 1.44
C VAL A 35 4.27 5.40 0.15
N ALA A 36 3.84 6.08 -0.93
CA ALA A 36 4.53 6.08 -2.21
C ALA A 36 6.00 6.57 -2.11
N ASP A 37 6.22 7.69 -1.42
CA ASP A 37 7.56 8.27 -1.20
C ASP A 37 8.45 7.30 -0.41
N THR A 38 7.91 6.69 0.65
CA THR A 38 8.64 5.73 1.50
C THR A 38 9.08 4.51 0.70
N ILE A 39 8.18 4.00 -0.16
CA ILE A 39 8.49 2.89 -1.06
C ILE A 39 9.55 3.30 -2.09
N ALA A 40 9.38 4.45 -2.74
CA ALA A 40 10.32 4.94 -3.75
C ALA A 40 11.75 5.13 -3.19
N ALA A 41 11.87 5.63 -1.96
CA ALA A 41 13.15 5.76 -1.28
C ALA A 41 13.85 4.40 -1.06
N SER A 42 13.06 3.34 -0.86
CA SER A 42 13.59 2.00 -0.60
C SER A 42 13.99 1.21 -1.86
N TYR A 43 13.48 1.61 -3.04
CA TYR A 43 13.80 1.00 -4.33
C TYR A 43 15.24 1.22 -4.79
N GLY A 44 15.86 2.33 -4.37
CA GLY A 44 17.22 2.69 -4.77
C GLY A 44 18.33 1.81 -4.17
N ASP A 45 18.03 1.09 -3.08
CA ASP A 45 19.05 0.47 -2.23
C ASP A 45 19.14 -1.07 -2.40
N ASN A 46 18.05 -1.75 -2.78
CA ASN A 46 17.95 -3.22 -2.68
C ASN A 46 17.35 -3.93 -3.91
N ASN A 47 17.69 -3.53 -5.14
CA ASN A 47 17.38 -4.24 -6.40
C ASN A 47 15.95 -4.86 -6.50
N GLY A 48 14.95 -4.27 -5.83
CA GLY A 48 13.52 -4.61 -5.86
C GLY A 48 13.08 -6.03 -5.50
N LYS A 49 13.91 -6.87 -4.86
CA LYS A 49 13.63 -8.33 -4.76
C LYS A 49 13.03 -8.86 -3.45
N SER A 50 13.05 -8.10 -2.35
CA SER A 50 12.46 -8.55 -1.08
C SER A 50 11.41 -7.56 -0.58
N ALA A 51 10.27 -8.06 -0.10
CA ALA A 51 9.22 -7.27 0.55
C ALA A 51 9.67 -6.64 1.90
N ASP A 52 10.91 -6.90 2.35
CA ASP A 52 11.48 -6.33 3.58
C ASP A 52 11.52 -4.79 3.59
N HIS A 53 11.57 -4.16 2.42
CA HIS A 53 11.57 -2.70 2.31
C HIS A 53 10.25 -2.05 2.75
N LEU A 54 9.18 -2.84 2.90
CA LEU A 54 7.85 -2.38 3.34
C LEU A 54 7.67 -2.45 4.86
N LYS A 55 8.63 -3.05 5.59
CA LYS A 55 8.60 -3.11 7.06
C LYS A 55 8.39 -1.75 7.74
N PRO A 56 8.99 -0.64 7.26
CA PRO A 56 8.78 0.69 7.86
C PRO A 56 7.34 1.21 7.75
N LEU A 57 6.53 0.62 6.86
CA LEU A 57 5.14 1.02 6.63
C LEU A 57 4.16 0.25 7.51
N VAL A 58 4.59 -0.83 8.15
CA VAL A 58 3.72 -1.63 9.03
C VAL A 58 3.55 -0.92 10.37
N ASP A 59 2.32 -0.88 10.89
CA ASP A 59 2.03 -0.31 12.20
C ASP A 59 2.96 -0.92 13.28
N PRO A 60 3.79 -0.10 13.95
CA PRO A 60 4.78 -0.59 14.92
C PRO A 60 4.16 -1.24 16.16
N ARG A 61 2.84 -1.08 16.38
CA ARG A 61 2.10 -1.76 17.45
C ARG A 61 1.78 -3.22 17.13
N LEU A 62 1.98 -3.64 15.87
CA LEU A 62 1.74 -5.00 15.42
C LEU A 62 3.04 -5.81 15.41
N SER A 63 2.93 -7.08 15.77
CA SER A 63 4.03 -8.06 15.69
C SER A 63 3.58 -9.26 14.84
N PRO A 64 3.40 -9.08 13.52
CA PRO A 64 2.86 -10.13 12.66
C PRO A 64 3.83 -11.29 12.50
N SER A 65 3.29 -12.51 12.43
CA SER A 65 3.98 -13.67 11.86
C SER A 65 4.34 -13.44 10.39
N SER A 66 5.19 -14.29 9.80
CA SER A 66 5.55 -14.18 8.39
C SER A 66 4.34 -14.24 7.45
N GLU A 67 3.36 -15.12 7.72
CA GLU A 67 2.14 -15.24 6.91
C GLU A 67 1.26 -13.98 7.02
N GLU A 68 1.13 -13.43 8.23
CA GLU A 68 0.40 -12.18 8.45
C GLU A 68 1.09 -11.00 7.75
N TYR A 69 2.42 -10.94 7.80
CA TYR A 69 3.19 -9.91 7.11
C TYR A 69 2.97 -9.96 5.58
N GLU A 70 3.00 -11.15 4.98
CA GLU A 70 2.67 -11.32 3.55
C GLU A 70 1.24 -10.87 3.23
N ALA A 71 0.27 -11.15 4.10
CA ALA A 71 -1.09 -10.67 3.96
C ALA A 71 -1.16 -9.13 4.06
N MET A 72 -0.41 -8.51 4.96
CA MET A 72 -0.35 -7.05 5.09
C MET A 72 0.28 -6.38 3.86
N VAL A 73 1.36 -6.95 3.31
CA VAL A 73 1.97 -6.50 2.05
C VAL A 73 0.97 -6.57 0.90
N ARG A 74 0.17 -7.63 0.83
CA ARG A 74 -0.92 -7.75 -0.16
C ARG A 74 -1.97 -6.67 0.02
N VAL A 75 -2.42 -6.41 1.25
CA VAL A 75 -3.38 -5.32 1.53
C VAL A 75 -2.81 -3.97 1.12
N LEU A 76 -1.54 -3.70 1.43
CA LEU A 76 -0.84 -2.47 1.04
C LEU A 76 -0.83 -2.30 -0.49
N ASN A 77 -0.46 -3.34 -1.23
CA ASN A 77 -0.42 -3.33 -2.70
C ASN A 77 -1.81 -3.08 -3.30
N VAL A 78 -2.85 -3.71 -2.75
CA VAL A 78 -4.23 -3.47 -3.18
C VAL A 78 -4.66 -2.04 -2.85
N GLY A 79 -4.28 -1.51 -1.68
CA GLY A 79 -4.47 -0.11 -1.30
C GLY A 79 -3.92 0.85 -2.34
N LEU A 80 -2.64 0.68 -2.73
CA LEU A 80 -1.97 1.49 -3.74
C LEU A 80 -2.64 1.42 -5.13
N LEU A 81 -3.05 0.23 -5.57
CA LEU A 81 -3.82 0.08 -6.81
C LEU A 81 -5.16 0.83 -6.76
N CYS A 82 -5.83 0.77 -5.61
CA CYS A 82 -7.10 1.46 -5.39
C CYS A 82 -6.94 2.98 -5.36
N THR A 83 -5.79 3.48 -4.86
CA THR A 83 -5.51 4.92 -4.72
C THR A 83 -4.73 5.53 -5.88
N SER A 84 -4.54 4.82 -7.00
CA SER A 84 -3.86 5.38 -8.18
C SER A 84 -4.41 6.75 -8.59
N ALA A 85 -3.53 7.70 -8.91
CA ALA A 85 -3.91 9.02 -9.41
C ALA A 85 -4.82 8.94 -10.64
N PHE A 86 -4.63 7.95 -11.50
CA PHE A 86 -5.44 7.74 -12.70
C PHE A 86 -6.67 6.86 -12.40
N PRO A 87 -7.91 7.38 -12.43
CA PRO A 87 -9.11 6.61 -12.06
C PRO A 87 -9.37 5.37 -12.94
N MET A 88 -8.85 5.37 -14.18
CA MET A 88 -8.92 4.23 -15.09
C MET A 88 -8.11 3.02 -14.60
N ASN A 89 -7.02 3.25 -13.87
CA ASN A 89 -6.15 2.19 -13.34
C ASN A 89 -6.72 1.55 -12.07
N ARG A 90 -7.62 2.23 -11.37
CA ARG A 90 -8.25 1.70 -10.15
C ARG A 90 -9.12 0.48 -10.49
N PRO A 91 -8.92 -0.69 -9.85
CA PRO A 91 -9.71 -1.88 -10.14
C PRO A 91 -11.19 -1.72 -9.74
N PRO A 92 -12.13 -2.48 -10.34
CA PRO A 92 -13.49 -2.58 -9.81
C PRO A 92 -13.49 -3.32 -8.47
N MET A 93 -14.44 -3.03 -7.56
CA MET A 93 -14.50 -3.65 -6.23
C MET A 93 -14.53 -5.18 -6.25
N ARG A 94 -15.15 -5.80 -7.26
CA ARG A 94 -15.09 -7.26 -7.43
C ARG A 94 -13.65 -7.74 -7.55
N LYS A 95 -12.83 -7.04 -8.33
CA LYS A 95 -11.42 -7.37 -8.52
C LYS A 95 -10.61 -7.09 -7.26
N VAL A 96 -10.91 -6.02 -6.52
CA VAL A 96 -10.31 -5.73 -5.21
C VAL A 96 -10.46 -6.94 -4.27
N VAL A 97 -11.67 -7.50 -4.17
CA VAL A 97 -11.93 -8.70 -3.34
C VAL A 97 -11.15 -9.92 -3.85
N GLU A 98 -11.07 -10.14 -5.16
CA GLU A 98 -10.25 -11.22 -5.74
C GLU A 98 -8.77 -11.06 -5.36
N LEU A 99 -8.21 -9.84 -5.47
CA LEU A 99 -6.81 -9.55 -5.16
C LEU A 99 -6.49 -9.74 -3.67
N LEU A 100 -7.40 -9.34 -2.78
CA LEU A 100 -7.26 -9.50 -1.33
C LEU A 100 -7.30 -10.98 -0.90
N LYS A 101 -8.07 -11.82 -1.62
CA LYS A 101 -8.20 -13.26 -1.33
C LYS A 101 -7.14 -14.12 -2.00
N ASP A 102 -6.47 -13.62 -3.04
CA ASP A 102 -5.41 -14.37 -3.70
C ASP A 102 -4.33 -14.70 -2.67
N ARG A 103 -3.91 -15.96 -2.57
CA ARG A 103 -2.84 -16.41 -1.66
C ARG A 103 -1.50 -16.54 -2.35
N ARG A 104 -1.46 -16.34 -3.67
CA ARG A 104 -0.21 -16.36 -4.44
C ARG A 104 0.57 -15.10 -4.15
N ASP A 105 1.89 -15.20 -4.11
CA ASP A 105 2.76 -14.06 -3.90
C ASP A 105 2.51 -13.00 -4.99
N MET A 106 1.93 -11.87 -4.58
CA MET A 106 1.84 -10.67 -5.42
C MET A 106 3.19 -9.98 -5.26
N GLY A 107 4.25 -10.56 -5.82
CA GLY A 107 5.54 -9.89 -5.92
C GLY A 107 5.27 -8.48 -6.44
N PHE A 108 5.73 -7.46 -5.72
CA PHE A 108 5.24 -6.08 -5.83
C PHE A 108 5.10 -5.61 -7.31
N VAL A 109 3.86 -5.47 -7.82
CA VAL A 109 3.57 -5.15 -9.24
C VAL A 109 3.13 -3.70 -9.45
N VAL A 110 3.48 -2.78 -8.57
CA VAL A 110 3.03 -1.40 -8.70
C VAL A 110 4.27 -0.53 -9.01
N PRO A 111 4.52 -0.11 -10.26
CA PRO A 111 5.69 0.71 -10.60
C PRO A 111 5.54 2.15 -10.09
N PRO A 112 6.63 2.81 -9.64
CA PRO A 112 6.60 4.19 -9.12
C PRO A 112 5.87 5.23 -9.98
N ALA A 113 5.71 4.98 -11.28
CA ALA A 113 5.05 5.88 -12.24
C ALA A 113 3.51 5.89 -12.18
N GLN A 114 2.87 5.11 -11.31
CA GLN A 114 1.41 4.96 -11.27
C GLN A 114 0.71 5.66 -10.07
N TRP A 115 1.46 6.36 -9.21
CA TRP A 115 0.96 7.09 -8.03
C TRP A 115 0.91 8.59 -8.27
#